data_AF-A0A945ZKM2-F1
#
_entry.id   AF-A0A945ZKM2-F1
#
_cell.length_a   1.000
_cell.length_b   1.000
_cell.length_c   1.000
_cell.angle_alpha   90.00
_cell.angle_beta   90.00
_cell.angle_gamma   90.00
#
_symmetry.space_group_name_H-M   'P 1'
#
loop_
_entity.id
_entity.type
_entity.pdbx_description
1 polymer ?
#
loop_
_entity_poly.entity_id
_entity_poly.type
_entity_poly.pdbx_seq_one_letter_code
_entity_poly.pdbx_strand_id
1 'polypeptide(L)'
;QLRLSRFDNLELIYVNSTVDFSNRRRLTIDPTTGRSPALVGSAGTGSEAVGFKVTHNFTDRFKIMSQAMIYNGFIWNFEDTDFRVFDSSSDALRWWVAIFSRVGDNWAVRLKWTTDTASPITNYAFPPEDASANVRVNVIGVKGIAESSDIRIQVDYAY
;
A
#
# COMPACT_ATOMS: atom_id res chain seq x y z
N GLN A 1 -9.87 -4.58 -19.48
CA GLN A 1 -10.94 -5.17 -18.66
C GLN A 1 -11.61 -6.31 -19.43
N LEU A 2 -11.67 -7.50 -18.86
CA LEU A 2 -12.33 -8.68 -19.42
C LEU A 2 -13.65 -8.90 -18.68
N ARG A 3 -14.76 -8.86 -19.41
CA ARG A 3 -16.08 -9.22 -18.87
C ARG A 3 -16.30 -10.72 -19.02
N LEU A 4 -16.78 -11.33 -17.96
CA LEU A 4 -17.03 -12.76 -17.84
C LEU A 4 -18.55 -12.98 -17.72
N SER A 5 -18.96 -14.25 -17.61
CA SER A 5 -20.38 -14.59 -17.43
C SER A 5 -20.92 -13.95 -16.15
N ARG A 6 -22.24 -13.69 -16.09
CA ARG A 6 -22.91 -13.10 -14.92
C ARG A 6 -22.36 -11.74 -14.46
N PHE A 7 -21.91 -10.91 -15.40
CA PHE A 7 -21.33 -9.58 -15.12
C PHE A 7 -20.07 -9.60 -14.26
N ASP A 8 -19.41 -10.77 -14.17
CA ASP A 8 -18.10 -10.89 -13.57
C ASP A 8 -17.06 -10.10 -14.36
N ASN A 9 -16.02 -9.68 -13.66
CA ASN A 9 -15.01 -8.79 -14.20
C ASN A 9 -13.61 -9.16 -13.74
N LEU A 10 -12.68 -9.24 -14.69
CA LEU A 10 -11.26 -9.34 -14.45
C LEU A 10 -10.55 -8.16 -15.14
N GLU A 11 -9.69 -7.46 -14.40
CA GLU A 11 -8.98 -6.29 -14.89
C GLU A 11 -7.49 -6.43 -14.56
N LEU A 12 -6.63 -6.24 -15.57
CA LEU A 12 -5.20 -6.04 -15.39
C LEU A 12 -4.95 -4.54 -15.23
N ILE A 13 -4.15 -4.19 -14.23
CA ILE A 13 -3.82 -2.82 -13.88
C ILE A 13 -2.32 -2.67 -14.01
N TYR A 14 -1.90 -1.67 -14.78
CA TYR A 14 -0.52 -1.21 -14.83
C TYR A 14 -0.52 0.27 -14.43
N VAL A 15 0.34 0.63 -13.49
CA VAL A 15 0.49 2.00 -12.99
C VAL A 15 1.93 2.42 -13.25
N ASN A 16 2.08 3.61 -13.80
CA ASN A 16 3.35 4.32 -13.88
C ASN A 16 3.09 5.76 -13.43
N SER A 17 3.81 6.21 -12.41
CA SER A 17 3.65 7.50 -11.78
C SER A 17 5.00 8.15 -11.54
N THR A 18 5.00 9.46 -11.39
CA THR A 18 6.17 10.21 -10.93
C THR A 18 5.68 11.32 -10.03
N VAL A 19 6.25 11.40 -8.83
CA VAL A 19 5.92 12.45 -7.88
C VAL A 19 7.15 13.30 -7.55
N ASP A 20 6.93 14.61 -7.51
CA ASP A 20 7.90 15.59 -7.07
C ASP A 20 7.35 16.23 -5.79
N PHE A 21 8.13 16.13 -4.71
CA PHE A 21 7.84 16.81 -3.46
C PHE A 21 8.80 17.98 -3.29
N SER A 22 8.23 19.19 -3.22
CA SER A 22 9.01 20.36 -2.82
C SER A 22 9.68 20.14 -1.46
N ASN A 23 10.92 20.61 -1.36
CA ASN A 23 11.74 20.48 -0.16
C ASN A 23 11.08 21.10 1.08
N ARG A 24 10.75 20.27 2.08
CA ARG A 24 10.18 20.73 3.37
C ARG A 24 11.13 20.53 4.54
N ARG A 25 11.09 21.47 5.49
CA ARG A 25 11.85 21.41 6.75
C ARG A 25 11.20 20.46 7.75
N ARG A 26 12.00 19.56 8.35
CA ARG A 26 11.65 18.66 9.45
C ARG A 26 12.57 18.91 10.65
N LEU A 27 12.01 18.79 11.86
CA LEU A 27 12.74 18.92 13.12
C LEU A 27 13.35 17.58 13.55
N THR A 28 14.00 16.86 12.63
CA THR A 28 14.60 15.54 12.92
C THR A 28 15.97 15.48 12.29
N ILE A 29 16.95 14.98 13.04
CA ILE A 29 18.29 14.67 12.56
C ILE A 29 18.18 13.41 11.69
N ASP A 30 18.75 13.43 10.48
CA ASP A 30 18.80 12.24 9.61
C ASP A 30 19.69 11.22 10.29
N PRO A 31 19.15 10.03 10.62
CA PRO A 31 19.89 8.98 11.29
C PRO A 31 21.07 8.46 10.44
N THR A 32 21.08 8.73 9.13
CA THR A 32 22.14 8.32 8.19
C THR A 32 23.33 9.28 8.17
N THR A 33 23.12 10.57 8.44
CA THR A 33 24.16 11.61 8.27
C THR A 33 24.50 12.39 9.54
N GLY A 34 23.71 12.28 10.62
CA GLY A 34 24.00 12.89 11.93
C GLY A 34 24.08 14.43 11.93
N ARG A 35 23.69 15.09 10.83
CA ARG A 35 23.60 16.54 10.69
C ARG A 35 22.14 16.99 10.76
N SER A 36 21.86 18.29 10.88
CA SER A 36 20.51 18.83 10.64
C SER A 36 20.21 18.77 9.13
N PRO A 37 19.33 17.87 8.64
CA PRO A 37 19.26 17.54 7.22
C PRO A 37 17.79 17.53 6.83
N ALA A 38 17.19 18.69 6.64
CA ALA A 38 15.76 18.69 6.47
C ALA A 38 15.35 19.58 5.33
N LEU A 39 15.76 19.14 4.15
CA LEU A 39 14.93 19.26 2.98
C LEU A 39 14.56 17.83 2.61
N VAL A 40 13.38 17.38 3.03
CA VAL A 40 12.79 16.15 2.47
C VAL A 40 11.98 16.62 1.26
N GLY A 41 12.52 16.34 0.09
CA GLY A 41 11.88 16.55 -1.20
C GLY A 41 12.51 15.57 -2.19
N SER A 42 11.73 15.13 -3.16
CA SER A 42 12.21 14.21 -4.19
C SER A 42 12.33 14.96 -5.50
N ALA A 43 13.51 14.90 -6.12
CA ALA A 43 13.64 15.25 -7.53
C ALA A 43 13.03 14.10 -8.35
N GLY A 44 11.70 14.13 -8.56
CA GLY A 44 10.97 13.16 -9.39
C GLY A 44 11.21 11.70 -9.03
N THR A 45 10.50 11.18 -8.03
CA THR A 45 10.53 9.74 -7.72
C THR A 45 9.57 9.01 -8.66
N GLY A 46 10.12 8.18 -9.54
CA GLY A 46 9.33 7.25 -10.35
C GLY A 46 8.68 6.18 -9.48
N SER A 47 7.49 5.74 -9.85
CA SER A 47 6.75 4.71 -9.13
C SER A 47 6.00 3.85 -10.11
N GLU A 48 5.97 2.55 -9.86
CA GLU A 48 5.35 1.59 -10.76
C GLU A 48 4.56 0.53 -10.01
N ALA A 49 3.55 -0.01 -10.69
CA ALA A 49 2.78 -1.12 -10.17
C ALA A 49 2.22 -1.99 -11.27
N VAL A 50 2.06 -3.27 -10.92
CA VAL A 50 1.26 -4.21 -11.69
C VAL A 50 0.34 -4.96 -10.74
N GLY A 51 -0.90 -5.14 -11.17
CA GLY A 51 -1.89 -5.81 -10.36
C GLY A 51 -3.07 -6.28 -11.15
N PHE A 52 -3.98 -6.95 -10.46
CA PHE A 52 -5.25 -7.36 -11.02
C PHE A 52 -6.38 -7.05 -10.06
N LYS A 53 -7.56 -6.78 -10.62
CA LYS A 53 -8.79 -6.57 -9.89
C LYS A 53 -9.83 -7.57 -10.39
N VAL A 54 -10.53 -8.19 -9.46
CA VAL A 54 -11.57 -9.17 -9.72
C VAL A 54 -12.86 -8.71 -9.09
N THR A 55 -13.98 -8.92 -9.79
CA THR A 55 -15.32 -8.83 -9.23
C THR A 55 -16.09 -10.07 -9.62
N HIS A 56 -16.61 -10.77 -8.62
CA HIS A 56 -17.46 -11.93 -8.80
C HIS A 56 -18.84 -11.64 -8.20
N ASN A 57 -19.87 -11.73 -9.04
CA ASN A 57 -21.26 -11.52 -8.67
C ASN A 57 -21.94 -12.88 -8.51
N PHE A 58 -22.19 -13.27 -7.26
CA PHE A 58 -22.90 -14.51 -6.96
C PHE A 58 -24.39 -14.37 -7.27
N THR A 59 -24.94 -13.19 -6.97
CA THR A 59 -26.32 -12.79 -7.25
C THR A 59 -26.38 -11.28 -7.53
N ASP A 60 -27.53 -10.76 -7.95
CA ASP A 60 -27.74 -9.31 -8.12
C ASP A 60 -27.66 -8.51 -6.81
N ARG A 61 -27.66 -9.21 -5.66
CA ARG A 61 -27.60 -8.62 -4.33
C ARG A 61 -26.29 -8.90 -3.61
N PHE A 62 -25.48 -9.86 -4.05
CA PHE A 62 -24.27 -10.30 -3.35
C PHE A 62 -23.08 -10.41 -4.30
N LYS A 63 -22.00 -9.71 -3.96
CA LYS A 63 -20.76 -9.73 -4.74
C LYS A 63 -19.52 -9.65 -3.85
N ILE A 64 -18.43 -10.20 -4.37
CA ILE A 64 -17.10 -10.06 -3.81
C ILE A 64 -16.21 -9.34 -4.83
N MET A 65 -15.45 -8.37 -4.33
CA MET A 65 -14.50 -7.59 -5.10
C MET A 65 -13.13 -7.75 -4.45
N SER A 66 -12.09 -7.86 -5.25
CA SER A 66 -10.73 -7.93 -4.73
C SER A 66 -9.74 -7.30 -5.68
N GLN A 67 -8.60 -6.90 -5.14
CA GLN A 67 -7.47 -6.44 -5.92
C GLN A 67 -6.19 -6.87 -5.23
N ALA A 68 -5.18 -7.23 -6.00
CA ALA A 68 -3.81 -7.39 -5.53
C ALA A 68 -2.88 -6.65 -6.48
N MET A 69 -1.89 -5.96 -5.92
CA MET A 69 -0.95 -5.13 -6.65
C MET A 69 0.43 -5.26 -6.02
N ILE A 70 1.43 -5.53 -6.85
CA ILE A 70 2.83 -5.37 -6.49
C ILE A 70 3.25 -3.99 -6.97
N TYR A 71 3.90 -3.22 -6.11
CA TYR A 71 4.29 -1.85 -6.40
C TYR A 71 5.63 -1.46 -5.81
N ASN A 72 6.21 -0.40 -6.37
CA ASN A 72 7.39 0.26 -5.85
C ASN A 72 7.19 1.78 -5.94
N GLY A 73 7.39 2.49 -4.82
CA GLY A 73 7.23 3.93 -4.72
C GLY A 73 5.82 4.40 -4.34
N PHE A 74 5.55 5.66 -4.64
CA PHE A 74 4.34 6.38 -4.25
C PHE A 74 3.21 6.16 -5.25
N ILE A 75 2.07 5.66 -4.76
CA ILE A 75 0.92 5.33 -5.57
C ILE A 75 -0.36 5.86 -4.94
N TRP A 76 -1.26 6.32 -5.80
CA TRP A 76 -2.66 6.54 -5.45
C TRP A 76 -3.55 5.61 -6.27
N ASN A 77 -4.62 5.11 -5.66
CA ASN A 77 -5.51 4.15 -6.28
C ASN A 77 -6.93 4.27 -5.71
N PHE A 78 -7.93 4.04 -6.57
CA PHE A 78 -9.31 3.88 -6.14
C PHE A 78 -9.57 2.42 -5.82
N GLU A 79 -9.61 2.14 -4.53
CA GLU A 79 -10.10 0.87 -4.02
C GLU A 79 -11.64 0.94 -3.93
N ASP A 80 -12.27 -0.16 -3.57
CA ASP A 80 -13.72 -0.35 -3.64
C ASP A 80 -14.60 0.85 -3.19
N THR A 81 -14.35 1.42 -2.01
CA THR A 81 -15.15 2.56 -1.46
C THR A 81 -14.32 3.78 -1.10
N ASP A 82 -13.02 3.73 -1.36
CA ASP A 82 -12.06 4.62 -0.76
C ASP A 82 -10.90 4.88 -1.72
N PHE A 83 -10.48 6.14 -1.71
CA PHE A 83 -9.24 6.58 -2.30
C PHE A 83 -8.10 6.27 -1.32
N ARG A 84 -7.07 5.58 -1.78
CA ARG A 84 -5.89 5.25 -0.98
C ARG A 84 -4.63 5.81 -1.62
N VAL A 85 -3.76 6.32 -0.76
CA VAL A 85 -2.40 6.73 -1.08
C VAL A 85 -1.48 5.88 -0.22
N PHE A 86 -0.49 5.28 -0.84
CA PHE A 86 0.49 4.44 -0.18
C PHE A 86 1.84 4.63 -0.85
N ASP A 87 2.90 4.44 -0.07
CA ASP A 87 4.27 4.66 -0.51
C ASP A 87 5.15 3.60 0.14
N SER A 88 6.08 3.06 -0.64
CA SER A 88 7.05 2.09 -0.18
C SER A 88 8.40 2.36 -0.82
N SER A 89 9.44 2.42 0.01
CA SER A 89 10.83 2.57 -0.42
C SER A 89 11.44 1.28 -0.98
N SER A 90 10.71 0.16 -0.93
CA SER A 90 11.06 -1.14 -1.51
C SER A 90 9.84 -1.74 -2.20
N ASP A 91 10.01 -2.86 -2.91
CA ASP A 91 8.88 -3.59 -3.48
C ASP A 91 7.89 -3.99 -2.39
N ALA A 92 6.60 -3.76 -2.62
CA ALA A 92 5.54 -4.01 -1.68
C ALA A 92 4.35 -4.69 -2.35
N LEU A 93 3.63 -5.49 -1.56
CA LEU A 93 2.38 -6.13 -1.95
C LEU A 93 1.25 -5.48 -1.19
N ARG A 94 0.29 -4.93 -1.94
CA ARG A 94 -0.97 -4.44 -1.40
C ARG A 94 -2.13 -5.22 -1.97
N TRP A 95 -3.01 -5.69 -1.11
CA TRP A 95 -4.25 -6.33 -1.55
C TRP A 95 -5.42 -5.99 -0.65
N TRP A 96 -6.61 -6.07 -1.22
CA TRP A 96 -7.85 -5.95 -0.46
C TRP A 96 -8.91 -6.90 -1.00
N VAL A 97 -9.82 -7.27 -0.11
CA VAL A 97 -11.03 -8.01 -0.40
C VAL A 97 -12.20 -7.26 0.21
N ALA A 98 -13.25 -7.07 -0.57
CA ALA A 98 -14.50 -6.46 -0.14
C ALA A 98 -15.68 -7.38 -0.45
N ILE A 99 -16.53 -7.57 0.54
CA ILE A 99 -17.76 -8.34 0.47
C ILE A 99 -18.92 -7.35 0.59
N PHE A 100 -19.83 -7.36 -0.38
CA PHE A 100 -20.99 -6.48 -0.39
C PHE A 100 -22.27 -7.29 -0.54
N SER A 101 -23.27 -6.99 0.30
CA SER A 101 -24.59 -7.60 0.23
C SER A 101 -25.71 -6.57 0.43
N ARG A 102 -26.77 -6.66 -0.37
CA ARG A 102 -28.08 -6.07 -0.07
C ARG A 102 -28.90 -7.09 0.71
N VAL A 103 -29.02 -6.88 2.02
CA VAL A 103 -29.72 -7.81 2.93
C VAL A 103 -31.24 -7.70 2.78
N GLY A 104 -31.73 -6.50 2.43
CA GLY A 104 -33.12 -6.25 2.11
C GLY A 104 -33.22 -5.16 1.04
N ASP A 105 -34.42 -4.61 0.87
CA ASP A 105 -34.64 -3.57 -0.15
C ASP A 105 -34.07 -2.20 0.30
N ASN A 106 -33.95 -1.99 1.61
CA ASN A 106 -33.46 -0.74 2.19
C ASN A 106 -32.08 -0.85 2.86
N TRP A 107 -31.57 -2.07 3.09
CA TRP A 107 -30.34 -2.30 3.86
C TRP A 107 -29.23 -2.90 3.00
N ALA A 108 -28.04 -2.30 3.07
CA ALA A 108 -26.82 -2.85 2.50
C ALA A 108 -25.72 -2.94 3.56
N VAL A 109 -24.92 -4.00 3.48
CA VAL A 109 -23.77 -4.24 4.35
C VAL A 109 -22.54 -4.48 3.50
N ARG A 110 -21.41 -3.92 3.95
CA ARG A 110 -20.12 -4.11 3.32
C ARG A 110 -19.05 -4.37 4.36
N LEU A 111 -18.22 -5.37 4.10
CA LEU A 111 -16.98 -5.61 4.79
C LEU A 111 -15.85 -5.40 3.79
N LYS A 112 -14.80 -4.67 4.19
CA LYS A 112 -13.56 -4.57 3.43
C LYS A 112 -12.39 -4.89 4.35
N TRP A 113 -11.48 -5.72 3.87
CA TRP A 113 -10.20 -6.01 4.52
C TRP A 113 -9.09 -5.66 3.54
N THR A 114 -8.10 -4.91 4.02
CA THR A 114 -6.96 -4.44 3.27
C THR A 114 -5.68 -4.82 4.01
N THR A 115 -4.63 -5.14 3.26
CA THR A 115 -3.29 -5.29 3.81
C THR A 115 -2.26 -4.68 2.87
N ASP A 116 -1.16 -4.25 3.46
CA ASP A 116 0.01 -3.71 2.79
C ASP A 116 1.25 -4.29 3.45
N THR A 117 2.15 -4.86 2.66
CA THR A 117 3.37 -5.49 3.16
C THR A 117 4.54 -5.12 2.27
N ALA A 118 5.48 -4.37 2.83
CA ALA A 118 6.74 -4.05 2.17
C ALA A 118 7.75 -5.19 2.31
N SER A 119 8.58 -5.38 1.28
CA SER A 119 9.72 -6.28 1.34
C SER A 119 10.70 -5.84 2.44
N PRO A 120 11.40 -6.79 3.11
CA PRO A 120 12.31 -6.42 4.19
C PRO A 120 13.44 -5.51 3.72
N ILE A 121 13.60 -4.37 4.38
CA ILE A 121 14.78 -3.52 4.22
C ILE A 121 15.87 -4.09 5.14
N THR A 122 17.08 -4.33 4.60
CA THR A 122 18.17 -5.02 5.31
C THR A 122 19.43 -4.16 5.50
N ASN A 123 19.48 -2.97 4.91
CA ASN A 123 20.66 -2.09 4.89
C ASN A 123 20.72 -1.10 6.07
N TYR A 124 20.28 -1.52 7.27
CA TYR A 124 20.43 -0.69 8.47
C TYR A 124 21.91 -0.58 8.86
N ALA A 125 22.49 0.60 8.70
CA ALA A 125 23.83 0.92 9.17
C ALA A 125 23.73 1.66 10.51
N PHE A 126 23.58 0.93 11.62
CA PHE A 126 23.80 1.50 12.95
C PHE A 126 25.28 1.26 13.32
N PRO A 127 26.10 2.32 13.47
CA PRO A 127 27.38 2.15 14.12
C PRO A 127 27.12 1.75 15.59
N PRO A 128 27.81 0.73 16.15
CA PRO A 128 27.72 0.44 17.57
C PRO A 128 28.08 1.68 18.39
N GLU A 129 27.34 1.91 19.48
CA GLU A 129 27.81 2.76 20.57
C GLU A 129 29.17 2.16 21.01
N ASP A 130 30.25 2.96 20.95
CA ASP A 130 31.65 2.60 21.26
C ASP A 130 32.52 1.92 20.17
N ALA A 131 32.15 1.94 18.89
CA ALA A 131 33.02 1.41 17.84
C ALA A 131 34.26 2.31 17.58
N SER A 132 35.43 1.92 18.10
CA SER A 132 36.72 2.47 17.66
C SER A 132 36.97 2.12 16.18
N ALA A 133 37.50 3.06 15.41
CA ALA A 133 37.67 2.96 13.96
C ALA A 133 38.16 1.58 13.46
N ASN A 134 37.50 1.10 12.39
CA ASN A 134 37.83 -0.09 11.59
C ASN A 134 37.48 -1.48 12.15
N VAL A 135 36.30 -1.68 12.74
CA VAL A 135 35.76 -3.02 12.98
C VAL A 135 34.68 -3.36 11.94
N ARG A 136 34.89 -4.42 11.15
CA ARG A 136 33.83 -5.04 10.35
C ARG A 136 32.93 -5.83 11.30
N VAL A 137 31.87 -5.19 11.79
CA VAL A 137 30.85 -5.85 12.60
C VAL A 137 29.95 -6.65 11.67
N ASN A 138 29.86 -7.96 11.87
CA ASN A 138 28.86 -8.80 11.19
C ASN A 138 27.50 -8.54 11.85
N VAL A 139 26.87 -7.43 11.50
CA VAL A 139 25.51 -7.12 11.96
C VAL A 139 24.59 -8.15 11.31
N ILE A 140 24.00 -9.03 12.13
CA ILE A 140 22.84 -9.80 11.71
C ILE A 140 21.78 -8.76 11.38
N GLY A 141 21.62 -8.47 10.08
CA GLY A 141 20.89 -7.30 9.60
C GLY A 141 19.49 -7.23 10.22
N VAL A 142 19.23 -6.16 10.97
CA VAL A 142 17.88 -5.84 11.42
C VAL A 142 17.00 -5.79 10.17
N LYS A 143 15.94 -6.60 10.14
CA LYS A 143 14.96 -6.59 9.05
C LYS A 143 13.81 -5.70 9.49
N GLY A 144 13.65 -4.56 8.83
CA GLY A 144 12.44 -3.75 8.98
C GLY A 144 11.43 -4.19 7.94
N ILE A 145 10.30 -4.73 8.38
CA ILE A 145 9.16 -5.03 7.53
C ILE A 145 8.07 -4.04 7.91
N ALA A 146 7.64 -3.22 6.95
CA ALA A 146 6.47 -2.39 7.14
C ALA A 146 5.24 -3.21 6.74
N GLU A 147 4.38 -3.51 7.70
CA GLU A 147 3.12 -4.21 7.48
C GLU A 147 1.98 -3.40 8.10
N SER A 148 0.88 -3.27 7.37
CA SER A 148 -0.33 -2.61 7.85
C SER A 148 -1.55 -3.39 7.37
N SER A 149 -2.53 -3.55 8.24
CA SER A 149 -3.82 -4.14 7.89
C SER A 149 -4.98 -3.30 8.42
N ASP A 150 -6.01 -3.11 7.60
CA ASP A 150 -7.23 -2.39 7.96
C ASP A 150 -8.48 -3.19 7.64
N ILE A 151 -9.45 -3.16 8.56
CA ILE A 151 -10.79 -3.73 8.37
C ILE A 151 -11.81 -2.60 8.49
N ARG A 152 -12.73 -2.54 7.53
CA ARG A 152 -13.86 -1.61 7.52
C ARG A 152 -15.15 -2.39 7.41
N ILE A 153 -16.11 -2.04 8.27
CA ILE A 153 -17.50 -2.47 8.17
C ILE A 153 -18.35 -1.23 7.90
N GLN A 154 -19.26 -1.33 6.93
CA GLN A 154 -20.18 -0.26 6.57
C GLN A 154 -21.60 -0.85 6.47
N VAL A 155 -22.56 -0.16 7.06
CA VAL A 155 -23.99 -0.49 7.01
C VAL A 155 -24.71 0.74 6.50
N ASP A 156 -25.38 0.59 5.36
CA ASP A 156 -26.10 1.66 4.69
C ASP A 156 -27.61 1.37 4.72
N TYR A 157 -28.40 2.41 5.00
CA TYR A 157 -29.85 2.39 4.92
C TYR A 157 -30.33 3.44 3.90
N ALA A 158 -31.21 3.05 2.99
CA ALA A 158 -31.87 3.94 2.05
C ALA A 158 -33.38 3.95 2.31
N TYR A 159 -33.97 5.14 2.42
CA TYR A 159 -35.40 5.35 2.66
C TYR A 159 -36.22 5.34 1.36
#